data_AF-A0A498P5R8-F1
#
_entry.id   AF-A0A498P5R8-F1
#
_cell.length_a   1.000
_cell.length_b   1.000
_cell.length_c   1.000
_cell.angle_alpha   90.00
_cell.angle_beta   90.00
_cell.angle_gamma   90.00
#
_symmetry.space_group_name_H-M   'P 1'
#
loop_
_entity.id
_entity.type
_entity.pdbx_description
1 polymer ?
#
loop_
_entity_poly.entity_id
_entity_poly.type
_entity_poly.pdbx_seq_one_letter_code
_entity_poly.pdbx_strand_id
1 'polypeptide(L)'
;MEMIFLVRWENEQMTSLEERGRLLLSLQFLPPPAEGEAEGRRGGLYVGVLRCAHLAAMDVNGFSDPYVKTYLKPDVKKKSKHKTAVIKKTLNPEFNEEFFYEISLSELVHKTLEVTVWDYDLGRSNDFIGGVCLSCHVQGDALRHWMDCLRNKGQKLERWHILTNELPQTTCHD
;
A
#
# COMPACT_ATOMS: atom_id res chain seq x y z
N MET A 1 -14.30 -30.63 10.79
CA MET A 1 -14.86 -29.80 11.88
C MET A 1 -13.92 -28.63 12.22
N GLU A 2 -12.60 -28.75 12.03
CA GLU A 2 -11.63 -27.66 12.27
C GLU A 2 -11.63 -26.53 11.23
N MET A 3 -11.92 -26.82 9.95
CA MET A 3 -11.97 -25.80 8.90
C MET A 3 -13.03 -24.70 9.13
N ILE A 4 -14.13 -25.02 9.80
CA ILE A 4 -15.23 -24.07 10.04
C ILE A 4 -14.87 -23.11 11.18
N PHE A 5 -14.06 -23.58 12.14
CA PHE A 5 -13.51 -22.72 13.18
C PHE A 5 -12.45 -21.78 12.60
N LEU A 6 -11.50 -22.28 11.82
CA LEU A 6 -10.47 -21.43 11.22
C LEU A 6 -11.05 -20.30 10.36
N VAL A 7 -12.03 -20.60 9.51
CA VAL A 7 -12.73 -19.58 8.70
C VAL A 7 -13.52 -18.60 9.56
N ARG A 8 -14.07 -19.02 10.71
CA ARG A 8 -14.71 -18.11 11.68
C ARG A 8 -13.71 -17.23 12.39
N TRP A 9 -12.56 -17.75 12.82
CA TRP A 9 -11.50 -17.00 13.49
C TRP A 9 -10.80 -16.01 12.54
N GLU A 10 -10.56 -16.36 11.28
CA GLU A 10 -10.06 -15.43 10.26
C GLU A 10 -11.07 -14.32 9.96
N ASN A 11 -12.36 -14.66 9.87
CA ASN A 11 -13.42 -13.66 9.73
C ASN A 11 -13.56 -12.79 10.99
N GLU A 12 -13.43 -13.34 12.20
CA GLU A 12 -13.51 -12.61 13.46
C GLU A 12 -12.32 -11.65 13.65
N GLN A 13 -11.11 -12.06 13.26
CA GLN A 13 -9.94 -11.16 13.24
C GLN A 13 -10.05 -10.08 12.15
N MET A 14 -10.67 -10.37 11.00
CA MET A 14 -10.95 -9.36 9.98
C MET A 14 -12.04 -8.37 10.44
N THR A 15 -12.95 -8.79 11.33
CA THR A 15 -13.94 -7.90 11.98
C THR A 15 -13.41 -7.10 13.18
N SER A 16 -12.18 -7.36 13.66
CA SER A 16 -11.59 -6.60 14.79
C SER A 16 -10.62 -5.50 14.37
N LEU A 17 -10.33 -5.35 13.08
CA LEU A 17 -9.45 -4.28 12.60
C LEU A 17 -10.20 -2.94 12.63
N GLU A 18 -9.67 -2.00 13.38
CA GLU A 18 -10.24 -0.66 13.48
C GLU A 18 -9.93 0.13 12.20
N GLU A 19 -10.97 0.70 11.57
CA GLU A 19 -10.81 1.59 10.43
C GLU A 19 -10.18 2.93 10.87
N ARG A 20 -9.04 3.30 10.27
CA ARG A 20 -8.27 4.50 10.63
C ARG A 20 -8.17 5.52 9.51
N GLY A 21 -9.20 5.52 8.67
CA GLY A 21 -9.34 6.38 7.50
C GLY A 21 -9.17 5.62 6.19
N ARG A 22 -9.06 6.37 5.10
CA ARG A 22 -8.95 5.82 3.75
C ARG A 22 -7.80 6.45 2.99
N LEU A 23 -7.17 5.69 2.11
CA LEU A 23 -6.09 6.13 1.23
C LEU A 23 -6.46 5.87 -0.24
N LEU A 24 -6.34 6.88 -1.08
CA LEU A 24 -6.50 6.77 -2.52
C LEU A 24 -5.13 6.49 -3.15
N LEU A 25 -5.00 5.31 -3.74
CA LEU A 25 -3.80 4.86 -4.43
C LEU A 25 -4.04 4.82 -5.94
N SER A 26 -2.99 5.11 -6.70
CA SER A 26 -2.91 4.78 -8.11
C SER A 26 -1.87 3.70 -8.36
N LEU A 27 -2.19 2.70 -9.18
CA LEU A 27 -1.23 1.71 -9.67
C LEU A 27 -1.18 1.71 -11.20
N GLN A 28 0.03 1.60 -11.75
CA GLN A 28 0.25 1.43 -13.18
C GLN A 28 1.49 0.57 -13.41
N PHE A 29 1.34 -0.57 -14.08
CA PHE A 29 2.49 -1.35 -14.52
C PHE A 29 2.84 -1.03 -15.97
N LEU A 30 4.07 -0.60 -16.21
CA LEU A 30 4.61 -0.43 -17.56
C LEU A 30 5.52 -1.62 -17.90
N PRO A 31 5.22 -2.39 -18.96
CA PRO A 31 6.13 -3.43 -19.42
C PRO A 31 7.42 -2.81 -19.97
N PRO A 32 8.52 -3.60 -20.07
CA PRO A 32 9.70 -3.14 -20.80
C PRO A 32 9.32 -2.80 -22.26
N PRO A 33 10.03 -1.84 -22.88
CA PRO A 33 9.85 -1.53 -24.30
C PRO A 33 10.01 -2.79 -25.16
N ALA A 34 9.33 -2.83 -26.30
CA ALA A 34 9.53 -3.90 -27.28
C ALA A 34 11.01 -3.93 -27.73
N GLU A 35 11.49 -5.13 -28.04
CA GLU A 35 12.85 -5.32 -28.56
C GLU A 35 13.07 -4.40 -29.77
N GLY A 36 14.08 -3.53 -29.69
CA GLY A 36 14.44 -2.57 -30.74
C GLY A 36 14.10 -1.10 -30.50
N GLU A 37 13.26 -0.75 -29.52
CA GLU A 37 12.89 0.66 -29.27
C GLU A 37 13.70 1.36 -28.16
N ALA A 38 14.22 0.61 -27.18
CA ALA A 38 15.10 1.10 -26.14
C ALA A 38 15.79 -0.06 -25.40
N GLU A 39 16.89 -0.54 -25.97
CA GLU A 39 17.74 -1.59 -25.39
C GLU A 39 18.09 -1.23 -23.92
N GLY A 40 17.67 -2.08 -22.98
CA GLY A 40 18.04 -1.97 -21.56
C GLY A 40 17.06 -1.24 -20.63
N ARG A 41 15.93 -0.69 -21.10
CA ARG A 41 14.89 -0.16 -20.19
C ARG A 41 14.07 -1.29 -19.60
N ARG A 42 14.15 -1.46 -18.28
CA ARG A 42 13.33 -2.41 -17.53
C ARG A 42 11.94 -1.82 -17.29
N GLY A 43 10.91 -2.66 -17.34
CA GLY A 43 9.56 -2.29 -16.92
C GLY A 43 9.50 -2.05 -15.41
N GLY A 44 8.34 -1.60 -14.94
CA GLY A 44 8.17 -1.37 -13.51
C GLY A 44 6.77 -0.95 -13.11
N LEU A 45 6.58 -0.90 -11.80
CA LEU A 45 5.34 -0.50 -11.15
C LEU A 45 5.46 0.96 -10.70
N TYR A 46 4.53 1.79 -11.15
CA TYR A 46 4.27 3.12 -10.61
C TYR A 46 3.22 3.01 -9.51
N VAL A 47 3.52 3.62 -8.37
CA VAL A 47 2.64 3.72 -7.20
C VAL A 47 2.41 5.18 -6.89
N GLY A 48 1.22 5.67 -7.22
CA GLY A 48 0.76 7.00 -6.87
C GLY A 48 0.12 7.00 -5.49
N VAL A 49 0.63 7.83 -4.59
CA VAL A 49 0.00 8.16 -3.31
C VAL A 49 -0.71 9.49 -3.52
N LEU A 50 -2.03 9.44 -3.72
CA LEU A 50 -2.80 10.62 -4.14
C LEU A 50 -3.24 11.43 -2.92
N ARG A 51 -4.09 10.86 -2.07
CA ARG A 51 -4.62 11.54 -0.88
C ARG A 51 -5.19 10.58 0.13
N CYS A 52 -5.32 11.02 1.38
CA CYS A 52 -6.11 10.33 2.39
C CYS A 52 -7.41 11.08 2.70
N ALA A 53 -8.34 10.39 3.36
CA ALA A 53 -9.57 10.97 3.88
C ALA A 53 -9.91 10.38 5.25
N HIS A 54 -10.33 11.25 6.17
CA HIS A 54 -10.78 10.90 7.52
C HIS A 54 -9.76 10.04 8.29
N LEU A 55 -8.49 10.43 8.25
CA LEU A 55 -7.46 9.76 9.05
C LEU A 55 -7.79 9.85 10.55
N ALA A 56 -7.37 8.85 11.32
CA ALA A 56 -7.38 8.93 12.78
C ALA A 56 -6.46 10.08 13.25
N ALA A 57 -6.95 10.88 14.19
CA ALA A 57 -6.16 11.90 14.87
C ALA A 57 -5.26 11.24 15.92
N MET A 58 -3.95 11.44 15.81
CA MET A 58 -2.98 10.85 16.74
C MET A 58 -2.39 11.88 17.71
N ASP A 59 -2.53 13.18 17.41
CA ASP A 59 -2.14 14.26 18.30
C ASP A 59 -3.27 14.74 19.22
N VAL A 60 -2.88 15.23 20.40
CA VAL A 60 -3.76 15.88 21.39
C VAL A 60 -4.52 17.09 20.80
N ASN A 61 -4.00 17.70 19.74
CA ASN A 61 -4.63 18.83 19.06
C ASN A 61 -5.84 18.43 18.19
N GLY A 62 -6.15 17.13 18.06
CA GLY A 62 -7.25 16.59 17.26
C GLY A 62 -6.94 16.42 15.77
N PHE A 63 -5.67 16.51 15.37
CA PHE A 63 -5.17 16.32 14.01
C PHE A 63 -4.02 15.29 14.00
N SER A 64 -3.36 15.20 12.84
CA SER A 64 -2.10 14.49 12.64
C SER A 64 -1.25 15.30 11.63
N ASP A 65 0.04 15.03 11.57
CA ASP A 65 1.01 15.43 10.54
C ASP A 65 1.33 14.24 9.60
N PRO A 66 0.37 13.78 8.77
CA PRO A 66 0.48 12.52 8.05
C PRO A 66 1.58 12.50 6.98
N TYR A 67 2.18 11.33 6.83
CA TYR A 67 3.01 10.93 5.69
C TYR A 67 2.86 9.43 5.39
N VAL A 68 3.15 9.04 4.15
CA VAL A 68 2.99 7.66 3.68
C VAL A 68 4.35 7.04 3.38
N LYS A 69 4.52 5.76 3.71
CA LYS A 69 5.64 4.92 3.28
C LYS A 69 5.12 3.78 2.43
N THR A 70 5.85 3.46 1.37
CA THR A 70 5.58 2.28 0.53
C THR A 70 6.78 1.34 0.53
N TYR A 71 6.51 0.03 0.51
CA TYR A 71 7.51 -1.02 0.39
C TYR A 71 7.01 -2.11 -0.54
N LEU A 72 7.93 -2.73 -1.27
CA LEU A 72 7.64 -3.90 -2.10
C LEU A 72 8.30 -5.13 -1.48
N LYS A 73 7.50 -5.96 -0.80
CA LYS A 73 7.96 -7.12 -0.03
C LYS A 73 7.82 -8.42 -0.83
N PRO A 74 8.70 -9.42 -0.66
CA PRO A 74 9.92 -9.36 0.16
C PRO A 74 10.96 -8.40 -0.44
N ASP A 75 11.51 -7.54 0.42
CA ASP A 75 12.52 -6.53 0.04
C ASP A 75 13.93 -7.03 0.37
N VAL A 76 14.38 -8.02 -0.40
CA VAL A 76 15.68 -8.69 -0.21
C VAL A 76 16.85 -7.70 -0.22
N LYS A 77 16.74 -6.63 -1.01
CA LYS A 77 17.78 -5.61 -1.17
C LYS A 77 17.64 -4.43 -0.21
N LYS A 78 16.58 -4.37 0.60
CA LYS A 78 16.24 -3.25 1.51
C LYS A 78 16.24 -1.88 0.84
N LYS A 79 15.77 -1.82 -0.42
CA LYS A 79 15.80 -0.62 -1.27
C LYS A 79 14.42 -0.20 -1.77
N SER A 80 13.36 -0.87 -1.35
CA SER A 80 11.99 -0.60 -1.82
C SER A 80 11.28 0.51 -1.06
N LYS A 81 11.95 1.12 -0.07
CA LYS A 81 11.33 2.17 0.74
C LYS A 81 11.20 3.47 -0.05
N HIS A 82 9.96 3.91 -0.22
CA HIS A 82 9.67 5.31 -0.55
C HIS A 82 8.88 5.97 0.59
N LYS A 83 8.93 7.30 0.64
CA LYS A 83 8.26 8.12 1.64
C LYS A 83 7.79 9.42 1.00
N THR A 84 6.56 9.82 1.27
CA THR A 84 6.02 11.13 0.86
C THR A 84 6.56 12.26 1.73
N ALA A 85 6.28 13.50 1.32
CA ALA A 85 6.32 14.65 2.21
C ALA A 85 5.38 14.46 3.42
N VAL A 86 5.72 15.17 4.50
CA VAL A 86 4.85 15.31 5.69
C VAL A 86 3.94 16.51 5.46
N ILE A 87 2.63 16.31 5.57
CA ILE A 87 1.66 17.41 5.48
C ILE A 87 1.14 17.69 6.89
N LYS A 88 1.28 18.93 7.34
CA LYS A 88 1.01 19.28 8.74
C LYS A 88 -0.47 19.46 9.03
N LYS A 89 -0.88 19.05 10.23
CA LYS A 89 -2.15 19.37 10.89
C LYS A 89 -3.37 19.13 9.99
N THR A 90 -3.49 17.91 9.48
CA THR A 90 -4.61 17.51 8.62
C THR A 90 -4.96 16.03 8.75
N LEU A 91 -6.25 15.73 8.63
CA LEU A 91 -6.78 14.36 8.52
C LEU A 91 -7.16 14.00 7.08
N ASN A 92 -6.97 14.93 6.13
CA ASN A 92 -7.28 14.77 4.71
C ASN A 92 -6.11 15.28 3.85
N PRO A 93 -4.89 14.73 4.01
CA PRO A 93 -3.73 15.15 3.23
C PRO A 93 -3.88 14.83 1.74
N GLU A 94 -3.40 15.73 0.89
CA GLU A 94 -3.22 15.52 -0.55
C GLU A 94 -1.73 15.50 -0.87
N PHE A 95 -1.20 14.33 -1.20
CA PHE A 95 0.22 14.13 -1.49
C PHE A 95 0.52 14.32 -2.98
N ASN A 96 -0.28 13.68 -3.85
CA ASN A 96 -0.08 13.66 -5.30
C ASN A 96 1.37 13.29 -5.71
N GLU A 97 1.97 12.35 -4.98
CA GLU A 97 3.33 11.86 -5.22
C GLU A 97 3.31 10.49 -5.90
N GLU A 98 4.30 10.22 -6.75
CA GLU A 98 4.41 8.95 -7.49
C GLU A 98 5.79 8.34 -7.30
N PHE A 99 5.82 7.05 -7.01
CA PHE A 99 7.03 6.27 -6.79
C PHE A 99 7.16 5.18 -7.84
N PHE A 100 8.39 4.90 -8.26
CA PHE A 100 8.69 3.90 -9.29
C PHE A 100 9.50 2.74 -8.71
N TYR A 101 9.00 1.53 -8.94
CA TYR A 101 9.68 0.28 -8.67
C TYR A 101 10.10 -0.38 -9.97
N GLU A 102 11.41 -0.43 -10.22
CA GLU A 102 11.96 -1.23 -11.32
C GLU A 102 11.79 -2.72 -11.00
N ILE A 103 10.88 -3.38 -11.69
CA ILE A 103 10.54 -4.79 -11.47
C ILE A 103 9.88 -5.42 -12.70
N SER A 104 10.21 -6.68 -12.98
CA SER A 104 9.55 -7.44 -14.04
C SER A 104 8.15 -7.88 -13.62
N LEU A 105 7.26 -8.13 -14.58
CA LEU A 105 5.92 -8.64 -14.27
C LEU A 105 5.97 -9.99 -13.55
N SER A 106 6.90 -10.86 -13.95
CA SER A 106 7.09 -12.19 -13.34
C SER A 106 7.57 -12.13 -11.90
N GLU A 107 8.35 -11.11 -11.53
CA GLU A 107 8.68 -10.88 -10.12
C GLU A 107 7.53 -10.21 -9.37
N LEU A 108 6.85 -9.25 -10.01
CA LEU A 108 5.80 -8.45 -9.39
C LEU A 108 4.64 -9.30 -8.87
N VAL A 109 4.23 -10.35 -9.59
CA VAL A 109 3.14 -11.25 -9.14
C VAL A 109 3.41 -11.95 -7.81
N HIS A 110 4.68 -12.04 -7.40
CA HIS A 110 5.13 -12.65 -6.14
C HIS A 110 5.43 -11.59 -5.06
N LYS A 111 5.12 -10.31 -5.32
CA LYS A 111 5.32 -9.23 -4.36
C LYS A 111 4.04 -8.86 -3.63
N THR A 112 4.22 -8.28 -2.46
CA THR A 112 3.22 -7.52 -1.72
C THR A 112 3.63 -6.06 -1.65
N LEU A 113 2.79 -5.18 -2.15
CA LEU A 113 2.92 -3.74 -1.93
C LEU A 113 2.32 -3.41 -0.56
N GLU A 114 3.18 -3.03 0.37
CA GLU A 114 2.80 -2.54 1.69
C GLU A 114 2.78 -1.01 1.68
N VAL A 115 1.64 -0.44 2.09
CA VAL A 115 1.46 1.01 2.18
C VAL A 115 1.03 1.37 3.59
N THR A 116 1.80 2.23 4.25
CA THR A 116 1.58 2.60 5.65
C THR A 116 1.53 4.11 5.81
N VAL A 117 0.56 4.58 6.58
CA VAL A 117 0.36 5.99 6.93
C VAL A 117 0.78 6.19 8.37
N TRP A 118 1.54 7.25 8.59
CA TRP A 118 2.18 7.57 9.87
C TRP A 118 1.93 9.02 10.21
N ASP A 119 1.80 9.31 11.49
CA ASP A 119 1.89 10.66 12.03
C ASP A 119 3.35 11.02 12.29
N TYR A 120 3.77 12.23 11.92
CA TYR A 120 5.11 12.71 12.20
C TYR A 120 5.12 13.53 13.49
N ASP A 121 5.99 13.15 14.42
CA ASP A 121 6.12 13.85 15.67
C ASP A 121 7.51 14.42 15.90
N LEU A 122 7.56 15.69 16.28
CA LEU A 122 8.82 16.32 16.63
C LEU A 122 9.26 15.87 18.03
N GLY A 123 10.34 15.09 18.08
CA GLY A 123 11.00 14.70 19.34
C GLY A 123 10.45 13.46 20.03
N ARG A 124 9.50 12.73 19.41
CA ARG A 124 9.06 11.39 19.83
C ARG A 124 9.08 10.41 18.64
N SER A 125 8.78 9.14 18.91
CA SER A 125 8.54 8.17 17.84
C SER A 125 7.27 8.55 17.07
N ASN A 126 7.32 8.43 15.75
CA ASN A 126 6.18 8.64 14.86
C ASN A 126 5.08 7.62 15.13
N ASP A 127 3.83 8.08 15.27
CA ASP A 127 2.69 7.22 15.54
C ASP A 127 2.17 6.53 14.27
N PHE A 128 1.85 5.24 14.38
CA PHE A 128 1.24 4.50 13.26
C PHE A 128 -0.25 4.85 13.15
N ILE A 129 -0.68 5.36 11.99
CA ILE A 129 -2.10 5.65 11.74
C ILE A 129 -2.77 4.41 11.18
N GLY A 130 -2.21 3.80 10.14
CA GLY A 130 -2.82 2.61 9.55
C GLY A 130 -2.15 2.19 8.27
N GLY A 131 -2.53 1.03 7.73
CA GLY A 131 -1.93 0.53 6.50
C GLY A 131 -2.83 -0.38 5.69
N VAL A 132 -2.35 -0.72 4.50
CA VAL A 132 -2.96 -1.68 3.58
C VAL A 132 -1.87 -2.46 2.85
N CYS A 133 -2.15 -3.74 2.58
CA CYS A 133 -1.31 -4.60 1.74
C CYS A 133 -2.05 -4.92 0.44
N LEU A 134 -1.38 -4.81 -0.71
CA LEU A 134 -1.89 -5.19 -2.02
C LEU A 134 -1.04 -6.33 -2.59
N SER A 135 -1.64 -7.48 -2.83
CA SER A 135 -0.98 -8.67 -3.38
C SER A 135 -2.01 -9.69 -3.91
N CYS A 136 -1.53 -10.81 -4.46
CA CYS A 136 -2.37 -11.95 -4.85
C CYS A 136 -2.93 -12.74 -3.64
N HIS A 137 -2.47 -12.44 -2.42
CA HIS A 137 -2.79 -13.19 -1.20
C HIS A 137 -3.76 -12.45 -0.26
N VAL A 138 -4.11 -11.20 -0.59
CA VAL A 138 -5.12 -10.44 0.17
C VAL A 138 -6.50 -10.60 -0.46
N GLN A 139 -7.53 -10.04 0.16
CA GLN A 139 -8.91 -10.11 -0.31
C GLN A 139 -9.47 -8.71 -0.62
N GLY A 140 -10.70 -8.66 -1.13
CA GLY A 140 -11.45 -7.42 -1.33
C GLY A 140 -10.84 -6.44 -2.33
N ASP A 141 -10.94 -5.15 -2.03
CA ASP A 141 -10.53 -4.07 -2.93
C ASP A 141 -9.03 -4.05 -3.22
N ALA A 142 -8.22 -4.46 -2.24
CA ALA A 142 -6.77 -4.56 -2.36
C ALA A 142 -6.37 -5.62 -3.40
N LEU A 143 -6.98 -6.80 -3.35
CA LEU A 143 -6.78 -7.86 -4.36
C LEU A 143 -7.21 -7.39 -5.73
N ARG A 144 -8.43 -6.83 -5.83
CA ARG A 144 -8.98 -6.39 -7.12
C ARG A 144 -8.09 -5.31 -7.74
N HIS A 145 -7.57 -4.37 -6.94
CA HIS A 145 -6.71 -3.30 -7.45
C HIS A 145 -5.37 -3.84 -7.96
N TRP A 146 -4.78 -4.77 -7.21
CA TRP A 146 -3.55 -5.45 -7.60
C TRP A 146 -3.74 -6.25 -8.91
N MET A 147 -4.79 -7.06 -8.98
CA MET A 147 -5.09 -7.89 -10.14
C MET A 147 -5.40 -7.05 -11.39
N ASP A 148 -6.15 -5.96 -11.23
CA ASP A 148 -6.45 -5.06 -12.33
C ASP A 148 -5.17 -4.41 -12.87
N CYS A 149 -4.23 -4.02 -12.00
CA CYS A 149 -2.92 -3.47 -12.40
C CYS A 149 -2.07 -4.50 -13.17
N LEU A 150 -2.06 -5.76 -12.74
CA LEU A 150 -1.30 -6.83 -13.39
C LEU A 150 -1.87 -7.19 -14.78
N ARG A 151 -3.20 -7.12 -14.94
CA ARG A 151 -3.91 -7.45 -16.18
C ARG A 151 -3.89 -6.30 -17.19
N ASN A 152 -4.15 -5.07 -16.73
CA ASN A 152 -4.32 -3.89 -17.58
C ASN A 152 -3.02 -3.08 -17.70
N LYS A 153 -2.00 -3.70 -18.31
CA LYS A 153 -0.68 -3.07 -18.51
C LYS A 153 -0.80 -1.73 -19.22
N GLY A 154 -0.07 -0.72 -18.76
CA GLY A 154 -0.12 0.63 -19.31
C GLY A 154 -1.27 1.49 -18.80
N GLN A 155 -2.30 0.93 -18.15
CA GLN A 155 -3.40 1.71 -17.60
C GLN A 155 -3.11 2.16 -16.17
N LYS A 156 -3.39 3.43 -15.90
CA LYS A 156 -3.34 4.01 -14.56
C LYS A 156 -4.68 3.76 -13.88
N LEU A 157 -4.66 3.03 -12.77
CA LEU A 157 -5.85 2.60 -12.04
C LEU A 157 -5.85 3.25 -10.67
N GLU A 158 -6.94 3.91 -10.30
CA GLU A 158 -7.09 4.57 -9.01
C GLU A 158 -8.13 3.85 -8.14
N ARG A 159 -7.82 3.65 -6.85
CA ARG A 159 -8.77 3.05 -5.92
C ARG A 159 -8.54 3.47 -4.47
N TRP A 160 -9.65 3.65 -3.76
CA TRP A 160 -9.69 3.82 -2.31
C TRP A 160 -9.47 2.50 -1.57
N HIS A 161 -8.67 2.57 -0.52
CA HIS A 161 -8.44 1.48 0.42
C HIS A 161 -8.73 1.96 1.84
N ILE A 162 -9.34 1.10 2.64
CA ILE A 162 -9.52 1.33 4.07
C ILE A 162 -8.18 1.05 4.75
N LEU A 163 -7.76 1.95 5.64
CA LEU A 163 -6.56 1.78 6.46
C LEU A 163 -6.94 1.07 7.75
N THR A 164 -6.19 0.04 8.10
CA THR A 164 -6.38 -0.72 9.34
C THR A 164 -5.27 -0.42 10.34
N ASN A 165 -5.60 -0.52 11.63
CA ASN A 165 -4.68 -0.33 12.76
C ASN A 165 -3.55 -1.36 12.84
N GLU A 166 -3.64 -2.43 12.07
CA GLU A 166 -2.57 -3.40 11.84
C GLU A 166 -2.50 -3.73 10.35
N LEU A 167 -1.32 -4.08 9.84
CA LEU A 167 -1.21 -4.58 8.48
C LEU A 167 -1.76 -6.01 8.41
N PRO A 168 -2.58 -6.34 7.38
CA PRO A 168 -3.03 -7.71 7.18
C PRO A 168 -1.83 -8.65 7.17
N GLN A 169 -1.82 -9.65 8.06
CA GLN A 169 -0.74 -10.62 8.10
C GLN A 169 -0.64 -11.30 6.73
N THR A 170 0.48 -11.11 6.04
CA THR A 170 0.80 -11.91 4.88
C THR A 170 1.11 -13.32 5.39
N THR A 171 0.18 -14.26 5.23
CA THR A 171 0.39 -15.67 5.54
C THR A 171 1.43 -16.23 4.56
N CYS A 172 2.71 -15.95 4.80
CA CYS A 172 3.81 -16.71 4.25
C CYS A 172 4.22 -17.68 5.36
N HIS A 173 3.63 -18.87 5.36
CA HIS A 173 4.27 -19.99 6.03
C HIS A 173 5.55 -20.30 5.25
N ASP A 174 6.70 -20.12 5.91
CA ASP A 174 8.00 -20.64 5.47
C ASP A 174 7.97 -22.17 5.33
#